data_AF-A0A3B0BCR0-F1
#
_entry.id   AF-A0A3B0BCR0-F1
#
_cell.length_a   1.000
_cell.length_b   1.000
_cell.length_c   1.000
_cell.angle_alpha   90.00
_cell.angle_beta   90.00
_cell.angle_gamma   90.00
#
_symmetry.space_group_name_H-M   'P 1'
#
loop_
_entity.id
_entity.type
_entity.pdbx_description
1 polymer ?
#
loop_
_entity_poly.entity_id
_entity_poly.type
_entity_poly.pdbx_seq_one_letter_code
_entity_poly.pdbx_strand_id
1 'polypeptide(L)'
;MAVMIVLLWTSGLFGLWFHGMAFVANNTKQFTEKGHPVEGAYSFQVDLSSLESNIGKEIFNDGEHRIYVSWLQKTYNGGYDIGFRSSGQYSLAGATLISGVHHETINDHSFTMSSTAKLTAEYKGNLYNTQATGQCGLNYKDGDCFSFSFFLSDGANKENVESPGIVRLTITDLYQNIWRKK
;
A
#
# COMPACT_ATOMS: atom_id res chain seq x y z
N MET A 1 -25.09 -4.87 31.77
CA MET A 1 -24.26 -5.51 30.72
C MET A 1 -24.94 -5.47 29.35
N ALA A 2 -26.19 -5.94 29.21
CA ALA A 2 -26.94 -5.91 27.94
C ALA A 2 -27.08 -4.50 27.31
N VAL A 3 -27.33 -3.47 28.12
CA VAL A 3 -27.45 -2.08 27.64
C VAL A 3 -26.14 -1.55 27.03
N MET A 4 -24.98 -1.87 27.62
CA MET A 4 -23.68 -1.50 27.06
C MET A 4 -23.39 -2.23 25.75
N ILE A 5 -23.78 -3.50 25.63
CA ILE A 5 -23.63 -4.27 24.39
C ILE A 5 -24.49 -3.66 23.27
N VAL A 6 -25.73 -3.27 23.57
CA VAL A 6 -26.63 -2.61 22.61
C VAL A 6 -26.12 -1.22 22.20
N LEU A 7 -25.58 -0.44 23.13
CA LEU A 7 -24.99 0.88 22.82
C LEU A 7 -23.72 0.77 21.97
N LEU A 8 -22.86 -0.23 22.22
CA LEU A 8 -21.67 -0.50 21.40
C LEU A 8 -22.03 -1.04 20.01
N TRP A 9 -23.14 -1.78 19.89
CA TRP A 9 -23.68 -2.25 18.61
C TRP A 9 -24.24 -1.11 17.76
N THR A 10 -25.01 -0.20 18.38
CA THR A 10 -25.69 0.89 17.67
C THR A 10 -24.76 2.06 17.30
N SER A 11 -23.64 2.22 18.00
CA SER A 11 -22.64 3.27 17.73
C SER A 11 -21.69 2.96 16.57
N GLY A 12 -21.68 1.73 16.05
CA GLY A 12 -20.73 1.30 15.02
C GLY A 12 -19.32 0.96 15.55
N LEU A 13 -19.09 1.08 16.86
CA LEU A 13 -17.78 0.80 17.50
C LEU A 13 -17.34 -0.66 17.30
N PHE A 14 -18.26 -1.63 17.37
CA PHE A 14 -17.92 -3.03 17.09
C PHE A 14 -17.49 -3.27 15.63
N GLY A 15 -18.21 -2.67 14.68
CA GLY A 15 -17.87 -2.77 13.26
C GLY A 15 -16.49 -2.20 12.97
N LEU A 16 -16.20 -1.02 13.52
CA LEU A 16 -14.89 -0.39 13.41
C LEU A 16 -13.78 -1.21 14.08
N TRP A 17 -14.07 -1.87 15.21
CA TRP A 17 -13.07 -2.68 15.92
C TRP A 17 -12.71 -3.97 15.19
N PHE A 18 -13.69 -4.65 14.59
CA PHE A 18 -13.47 -5.91 13.87
C PHE A 18 -12.99 -5.71 12.43
N HIS A 19 -13.52 -4.71 11.72
CA HIS A 19 -13.27 -4.51 10.29
C HIS A 19 -12.40 -3.30 9.97
N GLY A 20 -12.07 -2.47 10.97
CA GLY A 20 -11.17 -1.33 10.80
C GLY A 20 -11.63 -0.36 9.70
N MET A 21 -10.71 0.07 8.86
CA MET A 21 -10.93 0.96 7.73
C MET A 21 -11.97 0.43 6.74
N ALA A 22 -12.03 -0.89 6.52
CA ALA A 22 -13.02 -1.50 5.63
C ALA A 22 -14.47 -1.24 6.09
N PHE A 23 -14.70 -1.08 7.40
CA PHE A 23 -16.02 -0.69 7.93
C PHE A 23 -16.49 0.67 7.39
N VAL A 24 -15.55 1.61 7.23
CA VAL A 24 -15.80 2.95 6.72
C VAL A 24 -15.94 2.90 5.20
N ALA A 25 -14.93 2.35 4.51
CA ALA A 25 -14.84 2.37 3.06
C ALA A 25 -15.99 1.62 2.37
N ASN A 26 -16.42 0.48 2.93
CA ASN A 26 -17.50 -0.32 2.34
C ASN A 26 -18.91 0.22 2.68
N ASN A 27 -19.02 1.28 3.49
CA ASN A 27 -20.30 1.86 3.90
C ASN A 27 -20.63 3.11 3.06
N THR A 28 -20.91 2.90 1.78
CA THR A 28 -21.25 3.94 0.79
C THR A 28 -22.54 4.70 1.14
N LYS A 29 -23.37 4.17 2.04
CA LYS A 29 -24.56 4.85 2.55
C LYS A 29 -24.20 5.99 3.50
N GLN A 30 -23.29 5.74 4.44
CA GLN A 30 -22.93 6.71 5.48
C GLN A 30 -21.69 7.55 5.13
N PHE A 31 -20.86 7.08 4.21
CA PHE A 31 -19.61 7.75 3.84
C PHE A 31 -19.58 8.09 2.36
N THR A 32 -18.84 9.15 2.04
CA THR A 32 -18.47 9.55 0.68
C THR A 32 -16.99 9.30 0.50
N GLU A 33 -16.65 8.73 -0.65
CA GLU A 33 -15.27 8.55 -1.10
C GLU A 33 -14.85 9.76 -1.95
N LYS A 34 -13.64 10.24 -1.67
CA LYS A 34 -12.91 11.23 -2.46
C LYS A 34 -11.43 10.86 -2.41
N GLY A 35 -10.64 11.47 -3.27
CA GLY A 35 -9.19 11.35 -3.19
C GLY A 35 -8.48 12.26 -4.16
N HIS A 36 -7.16 12.18 -4.16
CA HIS A 36 -6.31 12.85 -5.13
C HIS A 36 -4.91 12.21 -5.17
N PRO A 37 -4.18 12.35 -6.29
CA PRO A 37 -2.78 11.97 -6.36
C PRO A 37 -1.95 12.76 -5.34
N VAL A 38 -0.96 12.09 -4.74
CA VAL A 38 0.02 12.69 -3.84
C VAL A 38 1.26 13.05 -4.65
N GLU A 39 1.64 14.32 -4.64
CA GLU A 39 2.82 14.81 -5.34
C GLU A 39 4.11 14.35 -4.66
N GLY A 40 5.05 13.82 -5.43
CA GLY A 40 6.40 13.53 -4.95
C GLY A 40 7.01 12.26 -5.53
N ALA A 41 8.28 12.06 -5.18
CA ALA A 41 9.03 10.85 -5.44
C ALA A 41 9.70 10.42 -4.13
N TYR A 42 9.43 9.21 -3.70
CA TYR A 42 9.82 8.70 -2.38
C TYR A 42 10.86 7.59 -2.55
N SER A 43 12.11 7.92 -2.24
CA SER A 43 13.23 7.00 -2.43
C SER A 43 13.70 6.38 -1.12
N PHE A 44 14.07 5.10 -1.18
CA PHE A 44 14.66 4.36 -0.06
C PHE A 44 15.69 3.34 -0.56
N GLN A 45 16.50 2.81 0.35
CA GLN A 45 17.54 1.83 0.01
C GLN A 45 17.18 0.44 0.55
N VAL A 46 17.23 -0.55 -0.34
CA VAL A 46 17.11 -1.96 0.01
C VAL A 46 18.45 -2.67 -0.14
N ASP A 47 18.79 -3.51 0.83
CA ASP A 47 19.95 -4.39 0.79
C ASP A 47 19.53 -5.75 0.26
N LEU A 48 19.88 -6.06 -0.98
CA LEU A 48 19.53 -7.33 -1.62
C LEU A 48 20.46 -8.48 -1.24
N SER A 49 21.54 -8.19 -0.49
CA SER A 49 22.38 -9.21 0.16
C SER A 49 21.77 -9.71 1.48
N SER A 50 20.82 -8.97 2.05
CA SER A 50 20.08 -9.34 3.27
C SER A 50 18.61 -8.93 3.18
N LEU A 51 17.78 -9.77 2.56
CA LEU A 51 16.38 -9.42 2.24
C LEU A 51 15.56 -9.07 3.49
N GLU A 52 15.68 -9.86 4.55
CA GLU A 52 14.98 -9.66 5.83
C GLU A 52 15.31 -8.33 6.50
N SER A 53 16.52 -7.79 6.29
CA SER A 53 16.92 -6.49 6.87
C SER A 53 16.10 -5.31 6.34
N ASN A 54 15.34 -5.52 5.27
CA ASN A 54 14.53 -4.50 4.64
C ASN A 54 13.11 -4.43 5.19
N ILE A 55 12.64 -5.46 5.89
CA ILE A 55 11.26 -5.52 6.38
C ILE A 55 11.03 -4.42 7.42
N GLY A 56 9.91 -3.71 7.28
CA GLY A 56 9.55 -2.58 8.13
C GLY A 56 10.22 -1.24 7.76
N LYS A 57 11.14 -1.21 6.77
CA LYS A 57 11.68 0.06 6.27
C LYS A 57 10.57 0.92 5.69
N GLU A 58 10.52 2.17 6.13
CA GLU A 58 9.51 3.14 5.70
C GLU A 58 9.97 3.88 4.44
N ILE A 59 9.02 4.09 3.54
CA ILE A 59 9.19 4.78 2.26
C ILE A 59 8.45 6.10 2.29
N PHE A 60 7.30 6.08 2.96
CA PHE A 60 6.48 7.25 3.21
C PHE A 60 6.08 7.23 4.68
N ASN A 61 6.19 8.39 5.33
CA ASN A 61 5.68 8.62 6.68
C ASN A 61 5.44 10.13 6.87
N ASP A 62 4.19 10.54 7.00
CA ASP A 62 3.81 11.94 7.31
C ASP A 62 3.33 12.11 8.76
N GLY A 63 3.50 11.07 9.59
CA GLY A 63 3.00 11.00 10.96
C GLY A 63 1.61 10.38 11.11
N GLU A 64 0.79 10.37 10.06
CA GLU A 64 -0.56 9.81 10.06
C GLU A 64 -0.70 8.58 9.14
N HIS A 65 0.01 8.60 8.02
CA HIS A 65 0.05 7.57 7.00
C HIS A 65 1.46 7.04 6.86
N ARG A 66 1.57 5.73 6.64
CA ARG A 66 2.86 5.04 6.46
C ARG A 66 2.78 4.06 5.31
N ILE A 67 3.86 3.96 4.55
CA ILE A 67 4.09 2.90 3.57
C ILE A 67 5.43 2.27 3.90
N TYR A 68 5.44 0.96 4.09
CA TYR A 68 6.64 0.24 4.49
C TYR A 68 6.75 -1.13 3.83
N VAL A 69 7.97 -1.65 3.75
CA VAL A 69 8.25 -2.98 3.19
C VAL A 69 7.62 -4.05 4.10
N SER A 70 6.67 -4.80 3.57
CA SER A 70 6.06 -5.92 4.29
C SER A 70 6.76 -7.24 4.03
N TRP A 71 7.29 -7.43 2.82
CA TRP A 71 8.03 -8.61 2.42
C TRP A 71 8.93 -8.30 1.23
N LEU A 72 10.03 -9.04 1.08
CA LEU A 72 10.96 -8.95 -0.04
C LEU A 72 11.55 -10.35 -0.28
N GLN A 73 11.48 -10.83 -1.52
CA GLN A 73 11.95 -12.16 -1.87
C GLN A 73 12.63 -12.19 -3.24
N LYS A 74 13.53 -13.15 -3.43
CA LYS A 74 14.11 -13.43 -4.74
C LYS A 74 13.15 -14.31 -5.55
N THR A 75 12.95 -13.98 -6.82
CA THR A 75 12.11 -14.77 -7.72
C THR A 75 12.91 -15.92 -8.35
N TYR A 76 12.22 -16.94 -8.84
CA TYR A 76 12.85 -18.09 -9.51
C TYR A 76 13.62 -17.71 -10.77
N ASN A 77 13.21 -16.66 -11.48
CA ASN A 77 13.91 -16.13 -12.65
C ASN A 77 15.00 -15.10 -12.31
N GLY A 78 15.44 -15.07 -11.04
CA GLY A 78 16.59 -14.29 -10.60
C GLY A 78 16.28 -12.83 -10.25
N GLY A 79 15.06 -12.35 -10.46
CA GLY A 79 14.57 -11.03 -10.05
C GLY A 79 14.22 -10.94 -8.56
N TYR A 80 13.51 -9.88 -8.21
CA TYR A 80 13.05 -9.60 -6.86
C TYR A 80 11.60 -9.19 -6.87
N ASP A 81 10.83 -9.70 -5.93
CA ASP A 81 9.49 -9.23 -5.63
C ASP A 81 9.52 -8.49 -4.30
N ILE A 82 8.89 -7.32 -4.25
CA ILE A 82 8.76 -6.50 -3.06
C ILE A 82 7.30 -6.15 -2.83
N GLY A 83 6.83 -6.36 -1.60
CA GLY A 83 5.50 -6.00 -1.17
C GLY A 83 5.52 -4.89 -0.14
N PHE A 84 4.59 -3.97 -0.28
CA PHE A 84 4.37 -2.86 0.61
C PHE A 84 3.05 -3.03 1.35
N ARG A 85 3.05 -2.61 2.61
CA ARG A 85 1.82 -2.36 3.36
C ARG A 85 1.66 -0.86 3.55
N SER A 86 0.44 -0.39 3.30
CA SER A 86 0.04 0.97 3.63
C SER A 86 -0.79 0.94 4.90
N SER A 87 -0.59 1.92 5.77
CA SER A 87 -1.43 2.15 6.94
C SER A 87 -1.84 3.62 7.00
N GLY A 88 -3.09 3.88 7.35
CA GLY A 88 -3.63 5.22 7.57
C GLY A 88 -4.46 5.28 8.84
N GLN A 89 -5.36 6.26 8.89
CA GLN A 89 -6.19 6.54 10.07
C GLN A 89 -7.65 6.22 9.78
N TYR A 90 -8.37 5.76 10.80
CA TYR A 90 -9.80 5.56 10.72
C TYR A 90 -10.49 5.82 12.06
N SER A 91 -11.73 6.30 11.97
CA SER A 91 -12.59 6.59 13.11
C SER A 91 -14.05 6.47 12.69
N LEU A 92 -14.98 6.70 13.62
CA LEU A 92 -16.41 6.82 13.30
C LEU A 92 -16.74 8.03 12.42
N ALA A 93 -15.81 8.99 12.28
CA ALA A 93 -15.99 10.18 11.44
C ALA A 93 -15.51 9.97 9.99
N GLY A 94 -14.68 8.95 9.74
CA GLY A 94 -14.10 8.72 8.42
C GLY A 94 -12.78 7.97 8.47
N ALA A 95 -12.13 7.87 7.33
CA ALA A 95 -10.81 7.26 7.18
C ALA A 95 -9.97 7.96 6.11
N THR A 96 -8.66 7.89 6.25
CA THR A 96 -7.69 8.37 5.26
C THR A 96 -6.59 7.33 5.05
N LEU A 97 -6.14 7.17 3.81
CA LEU A 97 -5.08 6.23 3.45
C LEU A 97 -4.27 6.76 2.27
N ILE A 98 -2.95 6.91 2.44
CA ILE A 98 -2.03 7.12 1.32
C ILE A 98 -1.47 5.76 0.92
N SER A 99 -1.65 5.38 -0.35
CA SER A 99 -1.31 4.06 -0.86
C SER A 99 -0.92 4.12 -2.34
N GLY A 100 -0.34 3.04 -2.85
CA GLY A 100 -0.21 2.80 -4.29
C GLY A 100 -1.49 2.30 -4.96
N VAL A 101 -2.61 2.26 -4.21
CA VAL A 101 -3.93 1.81 -4.67
C VAL A 101 -4.95 2.93 -4.48
N HIS A 102 -5.71 3.21 -5.53
CA HIS A 102 -6.92 4.02 -5.45
C HIS A 102 -8.13 3.10 -5.29
N HIS A 103 -8.88 3.32 -4.22
CA HIS A 103 -10.11 2.62 -3.88
C HIS A 103 -11.31 3.46 -4.32
N GLU A 104 -12.15 2.91 -5.20
CA GLU A 104 -13.24 3.65 -5.83
C GLU A 104 -14.59 2.96 -5.61
N THR A 105 -15.64 3.78 -5.43
CA THR A 105 -17.02 3.29 -5.50
C THR A 105 -17.63 3.56 -6.87
N ILE A 106 -18.01 2.50 -7.58
CA ILE A 106 -18.75 2.56 -8.84
C ILE A 106 -20.25 2.51 -8.55
N ASN A 107 -21.00 3.48 -9.10
CA ASN A 107 -22.46 3.54 -9.07
C ASN A 107 -23.08 3.39 -7.67
N ASP A 108 -22.44 3.96 -6.64
CA ASP A 108 -22.86 3.92 -5.22
C ASP A 108 -23.00 2.52 -4.58
N HIS A 109 -22.65 1.45 -5.31
CA HIS A 109 -23.02 0.07 -4.95
C HIS A 109 -21.88 -0.94 -5.13
N SER A 110 -20.89 -0.66 -5.96
CA SER A 110 -19.79 -1.58 -6.26
C SER A 110 -18.45 -0.96 -5.88
N PHE A 111 -17.54 -1.77 -5.37
CA PHE A 111 -16.19 -1.35 -5.01
C PHE A 111 -15.20 -1.84 -6.07
N THR A 112 -14.29 -0.97 -6.49
CA THR A 112 -13.17 -1.33 -7.36
C THR A 112 -11.88 -0.74 -6.82
N MET A 113 -10.75 -1.21 -7.35
CA MET A 113 -9.43 -0.69 -7.02
C MET A 113 -8.58 -0.60 -8.28
N SER A 114 -7.78 0.45 -8.38
CA SER A 114 -6.78 0.60 -9.43
C SER A 114 -5.40 0.87 -8.84
N SER A 115 -4.37 0.25 -9.42
CA SER A 115 -2.99 0.52 -9.03
C SER A 115 -2.56 1.86 -9.63
N THR A 116 -2.15 2.79 -8.77
CA THR A 116 -1.66 4.12 -9.20
C THR A 116 -0.15 4.22 -9.12
N ALA A 117 0.46 3.59 -8.11
CA ALA A 117 1.89 3.73 -7.86
C ALA A 117 2.75 3.15 -8.98
N LYS A 118 3.86 3.81 -9.22
CA LYS A 118 4.97 3.31 -10.04
C LYS A 118 6.21 3.17 -9.17
N LEU A 119 7.00 2.15 -9.47
CA LEU A 119 8.29 1.91 -8.82
C LEU A 119 9.39 1.95 -9.88
N THR A 120 10.52 2.56 -9.54
CA THR A 120 11.77 2.49 -10.30
C THR A 120 12.88 1.97 -9.41
N ALA A 121 13.78 1.16 -9.98
CA ALA A 121 14.95 0.66 -9.29
C ALA A 121 16.21 1.28 -9.89
N GLU A 122 17.14 1.71 -9.04
CA GLU A 122 18.42 2.28 -9.44
C GLU A 122 19.56 1.48 -8.79
N TYR A 123 20.48 0.99 -9.61
CA TYR A 123 21.66 0.27 -9.16
C TYR A 123 22.88 0.68 -9.98
N LYS A 124 23.95 1.10 -9.28
CA LYS A 124 25.20 1.58 -9.91
C LYS A 124 24.99 2.68 -10.97
N GLY A 125 24.01 3.56 -10.77
CA GLY A 125 23.67 4.66 -11.68
C GLY A 125 22.80 4.27 -12.88
N ASN A 126 22.43 2.99 -13.03
CA ASN A 126 21.50 2.53 -14.05
C ASN A 126 20.08 2.44 -13.49
N LEU A 127 19.10 2.89 -14.29
CA LEU A 127 17.68 2.78 -13.97
C LEU A 127 17.09 1.52 -14.59
N TYR A 128 16.31 0.81 -13.79
CA TYR A 128 15.62 -0.41 -14.14
C TYR A 128 14.12 -0.21 -13.92
N ASN A 129 13.35 -0.60 -14.94
CA ASN A 129 11.90 -0.60 -14.85
C ASN A 129 11.43 -1.73 -13.93
N THR A 130 10.31 -1.49 -13.27
CA THR A 130 9.64 -2.47 -12.42
C THR A 130 8.24 -2.71 -12.95
N GLN A 131 7.63 -3.80 -12.53
CA GLN A 131 6.27 -4.17 -12.92
C GLN A 131 5.41 -4.31 -11.67
N ALA A 132 4.24 -3.66 -11.64
CA ALA A 132 3.25 -3.91 -10.60
C ALA A 132 2.78 -5.37 -10.70
N THR A 133 2.78 -6.09 -9.59
CA THR A 133 2.41 -7.52 -9.54
C THR A 133 1.15 -7.80 -8.78
N GLY A 134 0.74 -6.91 -7.89
CA GLY A 134 -0.42 -7.16 -7.07
C GLY A 134 -0.84 -5.95 -6.27
N GLN A 135 -2.10 -6.01 -5.86
CA GLN A 135 -2.72 -5.12 -4.90
C GLN A 135 -3.73 -5.92 -4.08
N CYS A 136 -4.00 -5.49 -2.86
CA CYS A 136 -5.10 -6.03 -2.07
C CYS A 136 -6.05 -4.92 -1.62
N GLY A 137 -7.26 -5.33 -1.22
CA GLY A 137 -8.21 -4.44 -0.58
C GLY A 137 -7.79 -4.07 0.84
N LEU A 138 -8.73 -3.44 1.54
CA LEU A 138 -8.61 -3.07 2.96
C LEU A 138 -8.71 -4.31 3.87
N ASN A 139 -7.81 -5.26 3.66
CA ASN A 139 -7.75 -6.53 4.38
C ASN A 139 -7.04 -6.39 5.74
N TYR A 140 -6.27 -5.32 5.92
CA TYR A 140 -5.72 -4.94 7.21
C TYR A 140 -6.64 -3.92 7.89
N LYS A 141 -6.63 -3.90 9.22
CA LYS A 141 -7.48 -2.97 9.98
C LYS A 141 -7.27 -1.51 9.58
N ASP A 142 -6.05 -1.15 9.20
CA ASP A 142 -5.60 0.21 8.98
C ASP A 142 -5.18 0.50 7.53
N GLY A 143 -5.39 -0.43 6.59
CA GLY A 143 -5.02 -0.16 5.21
C GLY A 143 -4.95 -1.39 4.31
N ASP A 144 -4.11 -1.27 3.28
CA ASP A 144 -4.03 -2.18 2.15
C ASP A 144 -2.58 -2.65 1.89
N CYS A 145 -2.38 -3.24 0.72
CA CYS A 145 -1.08 -3.66 0.24
C CYS A 145 -0.99 -3.58 -1.28
N PHE A 146 0.25 -3.44 -1.76
CA PHE A 146 0.58 -3.46 -3.18
C PHE A 146 2.02 -3.95 -3.38
N SER A 147 2.34 -4.48 -4.55
CA SER A 147 3.63 -5.13 -4.80
C SER A 147 4.16 -4.91 -6.21
N PHE A 148 5.48 -5.04 -6.35
CA PHE A 148 6.19 -4.93 -7.62
C PHE A 148 7.23 -6.04 -7.77
N SER A 149 7.54 -6.39 -9.01
CA SER A 149 8.73 -7.13 -9.40
C SER A 149 9.74 -6.22 -10.07
N PHE A 150 11.03 -6.49 -9.86
CA PHE A 150 12.10 -5.80 -10.58
C PHE A 150 13.30 -6.71 -10.85
N PHE A 151 14.01 -6.38 -11.93
CA PHE A 151 15.21 -7.08 -12.39
C PHE A 151 16.32 -6.06 -12.55
N LEU A 152 17.53 -6.40 -12.12
CA LEU A 152 18.73 -5.57 -12.30
C LEU A 152 19.53 -6.08 -13.50
N SER A 153 18.85 -6.37 -14.61
CA SER A 153 19.47 -6.75 -15.88
C SER A 153 19.01 -5.83 -16.99
N ASP A 154 19.90 -5.56 -17.94
CA ASP A 154 19.61 -4.70 -19.09
C ASP A 154 18.79 -5.42 -20.18
N GLY A 155 17.87 -6.32 -19.79
CA GLY A 155 16.98 -7.03 -20.71
C GLY A 155 16.50 -8.39 -20.21
N ALA A 156 15.32 -8.81 -20.68
CA ALA A 156 14.62 -10.05 -20.26
C ALA A 156 15.40 -11.36 -20.47
N ASN A 157 16.45 -11.35 -21.30
CA ASN A 157 17.28 -12.51 -21.63
C ASN A 157 18.72 -12.41 -21.07
N LYS A 158 19.01 -11.42 -20.23
CA LYS A 158 20.30 -11.30 -19.54
C LYS A 158 20.16 -11.78 -18.10
N GLU A 159 21.17 -12.52 -17.65
CA GLU A 159 21.28 -12.91 -16.24
C GLU A 159 21.23 -11.68 -15.34
N ASN A 160 20.45 -11.78 -14.27
CA ASN A 160 20.39 -10.71 -13.27
C ASN A 160 21.74 -10.56 -12.58
N VAL A 161 22.06 -9.36 -12.09
CA VAL A 161 23.28 -9.14 -11.31
C VAL A 161 23.33 -10.15 -10.17
N GLU A 162 24.38 -10.96 -10.16
CA GLU A 162 24.59 -11.94 -9.09
C GLU A 162 25.07 -11.20 -7.84
N SER A 163 24.33 -11.40 -6.73
CA SER A 163 24.59 -10.75 -5.43
C SER A 163 24.62 -9.21 -5.49
N PRO A 164 23.50 -8.56 -5.86
CA PRO A 164 23.42 -7.12 -5.77
C PRO A 164 23.46 -6.70 -4.30
N GLY A 165 24.25 -5.66 -4.02
CA GLY A 165 24.30 -5.03 -2.70
C GLY A 165 23.09 -4.12 -2.49
N ILE A 166 23.37 -2.84 -2.28
CA ILE A 166 22.32 -1.84 -2.03
C ILE A 166 21.73 -1.33 -3.35
N VAL A 167 20.40 -1.35 -3.45
CA VAL A 167 19.61 -0.78 -4.54
C VAL A 167 18.77 0.36 -4.01
N ARG A 168 18.69 1.46 -4.76
CA ARG A 168 17.75 2.55 -4.48
C ARG A 168 16.44 2.26 -5.20
N LEU A 169 15.34 2.29 -4.46
CA LEU A 169 14.00 2.14 -4.98
C LEU A 169 13.27 3.47 -4.83
N THR A 170 12.51 3.89 -5.84
CA THR A 170 11.75 5.15 -5.83
C THR A 170 10.30 4.90 -6.22
N ILE A 171 9.37 5.26 -5.34
CA ILE A 171 7.92 5.21 -5.58
C ILE A 171 7.39 6.58 -5.98
N THR A 172 6.57 6.62 -7.02
CA THR A 172 5.80 7.80 -7.46
C THR A 172 4.32 7.44 -7.62
N ASP A 173 3.48 8.45 -7.89
CA ASP A 173 2.06 8.29 -8.20
C ASP A 173 1.26 7.61 -7.07
N LEU A 174 1.64 7.90 -5.82
CA LEU A 174 0.82 7.55 -4.66
C LEU A 174 -0.53 8.28 -4.72
N TYR A 175 -1.55 7.71 -4.08
CA TYR A 175 -2.90 8.25 -4.07
C TYR A 175 -3.41 8.35 -2.63
N GLN A 176 -4.04 9.48 -2.30
CA GLN A 176 -4.71 9.67 -1.03
C GLN A 176 -6.19 9.34 -1.16
N ASN A 177 -6.60 8.25 -0.52
CA ASN A 177 -7.99 7.83 -0.37
C ASN A 177 -8.58 8.49 0.88
N ILE A 178 -9.77 9.09 0.75
CA ILE A 178 -10.43 9.85 1.82
C ILE A 178 -11.90 9.42 1.87
N TRP A 179 -12.31 8.86 2.99
CA TRP A 179 -13.71 8.57 3.29
C TRP A 179 -14.21 9.51 4.38
N ARG A 180 -15.26 10.28 4.08
CA ARG A 180 -15.88 11.22 5.03
C ARG A 180 -17.34 10.89 5.25
N LYS A 181 -17.77 10.97 6.50
CA LYS A 181 -19.19 10.80 6.84
C LYS A 181 -20.04 11.85 6.13
N LYS A 182 -21.19 11.42 5.59
CA LYS A 182 -22.20 12.29 4.99
C LYS A 182 -22.89 13.16 6.02
#